data_AF-A0A8X6TTU9-F1
#
_entry.id   AF-A0A8X6TTU9-F1
#
_cell.length_a   1.000
_cell.length_b   1.000
_cell.length_c   1.000
_cell.angle_alpha   90.00
_cell.angle_beta   90.00
_cell.angle_gamma   90.00
#
_symmetry.space_group_name_H-M   'P 1'
#
loop_
_entity.id
_entity.type
_entity.pdbx_description
1 polymer ?
#
loop_
_entity_poly.entity_id
_entity_poly.type
_entity_poly.pdbx_seq_one_letter_code
_entity_poly.pdbx_strand_id
1 'polypeptide(L)'
;MTRRQKPCESLQVLAADVERLMSLAYAECPVDIWESLAAQYFVNAIRDEDTRHSTRLMDVKDLKLALAYSMMKYEAARNVSKTSKHVRSLDVEDE
;
A
#
# COMPACT_ATOMS: atom_id res chain seq x y z
N MET A 1 16.55 3.28 7.76
CA MET A 1 15.08 3.38 7.72
C MET A 1 14.49 1.99 7.56
N THR A 2 13.77 1.46 8.55
CA THR A 2 13.22 0.08 8.59
C THR A 2 11.71 0.07 8.88
N ARG A 3 11.02 1.17 8.57
CA ARG A 3 9.58 1.32 8.81
C ARG A 3 8.80 0.40 7.86
N ARG A 4 7.91 -0.40 8.43
CA ARG A 4 6.98 -1.30 7.72
C ARG A 4 5.56 -1.02 8.22
N GLN A 5 4.57 -1.18 7.35
CA GLN A 5 3.16 -0.97 7.66
C GLN A 5 2.67 -1.91 8.77
N LYS A 6 2.07 -1.35 9.83
CA LYS A 6 1.48 -2.13 10.94
C LYS A 6 0.12 -2.75 10.55
N PRO A 7 -0.36 -3.82 11.25
CA PRO A 7 -1.62 -4.51 10.94
C PRO A 7 -2.88 -3.65 10.85
N CYS A 8 -2.92 -2.53 11.55
CA CYS A 8 -4.08 -1.62 11.58
C CYS A 8 -3.76 -0.23 11.04
N GLU A 9 -2.57 -0.04 10.47
CA GLU A 9 -2.13 1.26 9.94
C GLU A 9 -2.67 1.42 8.51
N SER A 10 -3.38 2.52 8.27
CA SER A 10 -3.84 2.86 6.93
C SER A 10 -2.65 3.26 6.04
N LEU A 11 -2.80 3.02 4.73
CA LEU A 11 -1.80 3.44 3.75
C LEU A 11 -1.56 4.95 3.77
N GLN A 12 -2.58 5.75 4.11
CA GLN A 12 -2.44 7.21 4.24
C GLN A 12 -1.53 7.60 5.42
N VAL A 13 -1.68 6.93 6.57
CA VAL A 13 -0.81 7.18 7.74
C VAL A 13 0.61 6.77 7.43
N LEU A 14 0.81 5.63 6.77
CA LEU A 14 2.13 5.22 6.31
C LEU A 14 2.74 6.24 5.33
N ALA A 15 1.98 6.73 4.36
CA ALA A 15 2.45 7.70 3.38
C ALA A 15 2.83 9.04 4.02
N ALA A 16 2.00 9.58 4.91
CA ALA A 16 2.29 10.82 5.63
C ALA A 16 3.56 10.70 6.48
N ASP A 17 3.78 9.53 7.11
CA ASP A 17 5.00 9.31 7.86
C ASP A 17 6.24 9.11 6.96
N VAL A 18 6.10 8.50 5.79
CA VAL A 18 7.18 8.40 4.79
C VAL A 18 7.53 9.77 4.25
N GLU A 19 6.53 10.56 3.87
CA GLU A 19 6.71 11.94 3.42
C GLU A 19 7.45 12.77 4.47
N ARG A 20 6.98 12.76 5.73
CA ARG A 20 7.64 13.46 6.83
C ARG A 20 9.08 13.01 7.02
N LEU A 21 9.36 11.70 6.97
CA LEU A 21 10.71 11.17 7.09
C LEU A 21 11.61 11.62 5.93
N MET A 22 11.09 11.67 4.71
CA MET A 22 11.83 12.07 3.53
C MET A 22 12.08 13.59 3.52
N SER A 23 11.08 14.41 3.85
CA SER A 23 11.27 15.86 3.97
C SER A 23 12.25 16.24 5.06
N LEU A 24 12.36 15.46 6.15
CA LEU A 24 13.36 15.70 7.20
C LEU A 24 14.76 15.25 6.79
N ALA A 25 14.89 14.11 6.11
CA ALA A 25 16.17 13.56 5.68
C ALA A 25 16.75 14.26 4.45
N TYR A 26 15.88 14.81 3.60
CA TYR A 26 16.22 15.41 2.30
C TYR A 26 15.69 16.84 2.17
N ALA A 27 15.64 17.59 3.28
CA ALA A 27 15.12 18.96 3.33
C ALA A 27 15.81 19.93 2.34
N GLU A 28 17.08 19.65 2.02
CA GLU A 28 17.90 20.46 1.11
C GLU A 28 17.87 19.99 -0.35
N CYS A 29 17.22 18.85 -0.63
CA CYS A 29 17.10 18.32 -1.99
C CYS A 29 15.81 18.81 -2.68
N PRO A 30 15.85 18.98 -4.02
CA PRO A 30 14.67 19.19 -4.84
C PRO A 30 13.57 18.14 -4.60
N VAL A 31 12.31 18.59 -4.65
CA VAL A 31 11.14 17.78 -4.26
C VAL A 31 10.97 16.52 -5.10
N ASP A 32 11.23 16.64 -6.40
CA ASP A 32 11.20 15.57 -7.39
C ASP A 32 12.17 14.41 -7.08
N ILE A 33 13.31 14.72 -6.45
CA ILE A 33 14.32 13.72 -6.08
C ILE A 33 13.85 12.89 -4.88
N TRP A 34 13.34 13.53 -3.83
CA TRP A 34 12.91 12.79 -2.65
C TRP A 34 11.52 12.17 -2.80
N GLU A 35 10.64 12.70 -3.64
CA GLU A 35 9.32 12.11 -3.94
C GLU A 35 9.43 10.74 -4.62
N SER A 36 10.35 10.59 -5.57
CA SER A 36 10.60 9.30 -6.23
C SER A 36 11.12 8.26 -5.22
N LEU A 37 12.03 8.69 -4.33
CA LEU A 37 12.54 7.84 -3.25
C LEU A 37 11.45 7.50 -2.23
N ALA A 38 10.59 8.47 -1.90
CA ALA A 38 9.44 8.30 -1.02
C ALA A 38 8.44 7.30 -1.58
N ALA A 39 8.11 7.40 -2.88
CA ALA A 39 7.23 6.47 -3.58
C ALA A 39 7.80 5.04 -3.51
N GLN A 40 9.07 4.88 -3.85
CA GLN A 40 9.73 3.56 -3.82
C GLN A 40 9.76 2.97 -2.41
N TYR A 41 10.07 3.79 -1.41
CA TYR A 41 10.12 3.36 -0.01
C TYR A 41 8.73 3.03 0.53
N PHE A 42 7.72 3.84 0.22
CA PHE A 42 6.33 3.61 0.58
C PHE A 42 5.86 2.24 0.09
N VAL A 43 6.07 1.94 -1.19
CA VAL A 43 5.73 0.64 -1.77
C VAL A 43 6.47 -0.49 -1.05
N ASN A 44 7.76 -0.30 -0.76
CA ASN A 44 8.56 -1.29 -0.02
C ASN A 44 8.12 -1.45 1.45
N ALA A 45 7.46 -0.46 2.04
CA ALA A 45 6.97 -0.48 3.41
C ALA A 45 5.60 -1.17 3.55
N ILE A 46 4.82 -1.29 2.46
CA ILE A 46 3.52 -2.00 2.44
C ILE A 46 3.70 -3.47 2.87
N ARG A 47 2.87 -3.93 3.81
CA ARG A 47 3.00 -5.30 4.34
C ARG A 47 2.38 -6.35 3.41
N ASP A 48 1.35 -5.97 2.68
CA ASP A 48 0.67 -6.82 1.70
C ASP A 48 1.56 -7.06 0.47
N GLU A 49 1.92 -8.31 0.23
CA GLU A 49 2.88 -8.68 -0.80
C GLU A 49 2.33 -8.48 -2.22
N ASP A 50 1.05 -8.79 -2.43
CA ASP A 50 0.37 -8.67 -3.72
C ASP A 50 0.19 -7.20 -4.12
N THR A 51 -0.26 -6.35 -3.18
CA THR A 51 -0.33 -4.90 -3.37
C THR A 51 1.07 -4.35 -3.64
N ARG A 52 2.08 -4.77 -2.88
CA ARG A 52 3.47 -4.34 -3.07
C ARG A 52 4.01 -4.69 -4.46
N HIS A 53 3.85 -5.94 -4.92
CA HIS A 53 4.32 -6.35 -6.25
C HIS A 53 3.60 -5.59 -7.37
N SER A 54 2.28 -5.41 -7.25
CA SER A 54 1.50 -4.71 -8.28
C SER A 54 1.87 -3.23 -8.38
N THR A 55 2.13 -2.56 -7.26
CA THR A 55 2.57 -1.16 -7.29
C THR A 55 4.03 -1.01 -7.74
N ARG A 56 4.93 -1.97 -7.42
CA ARG A 56 6.33 -1.96 -7.92
C ARG A 56 6.43 -2.03 -9.44
N LEU A 57 5.50 -2.74 -10.09
CA LEU A 57 5.44 -2.86 -11.55
C LEU A 57 5.13 -1.54 -12.28
N MET A 58 4.73 -0.49 -11.58
CA MET A 58 4.15 0.71 -12.18
C MET A 58 5.12 1.90 -12.36
N ASP A 59 6.44 1.71 -12.25
CA ASP A 59 7.49 2.77 -12.32
C ASP A 59 7.04 4.11 -11.70
N VAL A 60 6.70 4.04 -10.41
CA VAL A 60 6.03 5.17 -9.74
C VAL A 60 7.06 6.20 -9.30
N LYS A 61 6.97 7.40 -9.87
CA LYS A 61 7.87 8.54 -9.59
C LYS A 61 7.32 9.54 -8.58
N ASP A 62 6.05 9.39 -8.24
CA ASP A 62 5.29 10.31 -7.41
C ASP A 62 4.60 9.55 -6.27
N LEU A 63 4.80 10.02 -5.03
CA LEU A 63 4.28 9.38 -3.83
C LEU A 63 2.75 9.36 -3.79
N LYS A 64 2.10 10.41 -4.30
CA LYS A 64 0.65 10.54 -4.36
C LYS A 64 0.06 9.54 -5.34
N LEU A 65 0.69 9.33 -6.48
CA LEU A 65 0.32 8.26 -7.42
C LEU A 65 0.50 6.88 -6.80
N ALA A 66 1.62 6.64 -6.10
CA ALA A 66 1.88 5.37 -5.41
C ALA A 66 0.82 5.07 -4.35
N LEU A 67 0.41 6.07 -3.58
CA LEU A 67 -0.65 5.96 -2.58
C LEU A 67 -2.02 5.68 -3.22
N ALA A 68 -2.43 6.47 -4.20
CA ALA A 68 -3.74 6.35 -4.85
C ALA A 68 -3.92 4.96 -5.49
N TYR A 69 -2.90 4.47 -6.20
CA TYR A 69 -2.94 3.14 -6.83
C TYR A 69 -2.94 2.01 -5.80
N SER A 70 -2.05 2.07 -4.80
CA SER A 70 -1.98 1.06 -3.75
C SER A 70 -3.29 0.97 -2.97
N MET A 71 -3.95 2.12 -2.74
CA MET A 71 -5.29 2.16 -2.13
C MET A 71 -6.33 1.48 -3.02
N MET A 72 -6.40 1.79 -4.31
CA MET A 72 -7.34 1.15 -5.25
C MET A 72 -7.17 -0.38 -5.29
N LYS A 73 -5.92 -0.86 -5.28
CA LYS A 73 -5.61 -2.30 -5.31
C LYS A 73 -5.91 -2.99 -3.98
N TYR A 74 -5.56 -2.35 -2.86
CA TYR A 74 -5.88 -2.85 -1.53
C TYR A 74 -7.39 -2.99 -1.32
N GLU A 75 -8.19 -2.04 -1.83
CA GLU A 75 -9.65 -2.13 -1.77
C GLU A 75 -10.23 -3.23 -2.66
N ALA A 76 -9.69 -3.42 -3.87
CA ALA A 76 -10.07 -4.53 -4.73
C ALA A 76 -9.79 -5.90 -4.06
N ALA A 77 -8.60 -6.08 -3.47
CA ALA A 77 -8.25 -7.29 -2.73
C ALA A 77 -9.12 -7.50 -1.48
N ARG A 78 -9.42 -6.42 -0.74
CA ARG A 78 -10.27 -6.45 0.46
C ARG A 78 -11.72 -6.81 0.15
N ASN A 79 -12.26 -6.38 -1.00
CA ASN A 79 -13.62 -6.71 -1.42
C ASN A 79 -13.77 -8.17 -1.87
N VAL A 80 -12.74 -8.77 -2.48
CA VAL A 80 -12.70 -10.22 -2.76
C VAL A 80 -12.70 -11.05 -1.46
N SER A 81 -12.05 -10.54 -0.40
CA SER A 81 -12.03 -11.19 0.92
C SER A 81 -13.36 -11.11 1.69
N LYS A 82 -14.27 -10.19 1.31
CA LYS A 82 -15.60 -10.08 1.91
C LYS A 82 -16.63 -11.00 1.26
N THR A 83 -16.45 -11.38 -0.01
CA THR A 83 -17.35 -12.31 -0.71
C THR A 83 -17.00 -13.77 -0.48
N SER A 84 -15.75 -14.13 -0.14
CA SER A 84 -15.40 -15.53 0.18
C SER A 84 -15.84 -16.00 1.57
N LYS A 85 -16.19 -15.08 2.49
CA LYS A 85 -16.74 -15.44 3.82
C LYS A 85 -18.25 -15.61 3.84
N HIS A 86 -18.92 -15.45 2.69
CA HIS A 86 -20.34 -15.76 2.53
C HIS A 86 -20.55 -16.79 1.41
N VAL A 87 -19.81 -17.90 1.46
CA VAL A 87 -20.18 -19.17 0.79
C VAL A 87 -19.88 -20.29 1.79
N ARG A 88 -20.72 -20.39 2.82
CA ARG A 88 -20.92 -21.63 3.58
C ARG A 88 -22.38 -21.71 3.98
N SER A 89 -23.15 -22.31 3.08
CA SER A 89 -24.32 -23.16 3.33
C SER A 89 -24.60 -23.87 2.01
N LEU A 90 -23.74 -24.84 1.68
CA LEU A 90 -24.16 -25.98 0.87
C LEU A 90 -24.71 -26.97 1.90
N ASP A 91 -25.98 -26.81 2.25
CA ASP A 91 -26.73 -27.86 2.92
C ASP A 91 -27.01 -28.92 1.84
N VAL A 92 -26.13 -29.91 1.78
CA VAL A 92 -26.48 -31.23 1.23
C VAL A 92 -26.88 -32.05 2.44
N GLU A 93 -28.18 -32.08 2.71
CA GLU A 93 -28.78 -33.14 3.52
C GLU A 93 -29.27 -34.23 2.57
N ASP A 94 -28.75 -35.42 2.81
CA ASP A 94 -29.03 -36.70 2.20
C ASP A 94 -30.27 -37.28 2.88
N GLU A 95 -31.40 -37.34 2.16
CA GLU A 95 -32.33 -38.49 1.98
C GLU A 95 -33.69 -38.02 1.39
#